data_AF-A0A2J7VHQ0-F1
#
_entry.id   AF-A0A2J7VHQ0-F1
#
_cell.length_a   1.000
_cell.length_b   1.000
_cell.length_c   1.000
_cell.angle_alpha   90.00
_cell.angle_beta   90.00
_cell.angle_gamma   90.00
#
_symmetry.space_group_name_H-M   'P 1'
#
loop_
_entity.id
_entity.type
_entity.pdbx_description
1 polymer ?
#
loop_
_entity_poly.entity_id
_entity_poly.type
_entity_poly.pdbx_seq_one_letter_code
_entity_poly.pdbx_strand_id
1 'polypeptide(L)'
;MTATIVRATEKLTETDRRRLESFAPLFDINIDRTAAPDTFVDVRVLDRGGWRTSRIPAARLHTRLLAEICAKTLRWVYYPVGQPCQEALLKLTDERVTRISVLYQQQKTVLLDLSADTDDSPALLAA
;
A
#
# COMPACT_ATOMS: atom_id res chain seq x y z
N MET A 1 -16.95 -22.16 -3.57
CA MET A 1 -17.26 -20.92 -2.81
C MET A 1 -16.34 -19.81 -3.28
N THR A 2 -16.65 -19.18 -4.42
CA THR A 2 -15.68 -18.36 -5.19
C THR A 2 -16.30 -17.10 -5.80
N ALA A 3 -17.42 -16.61 -5.24
CA ALA A 3 -18.17 -15.49 -5.81
C ALA A 3 -17.91 -14.14 -5.10
N THR A 4 -17.25 -14.13 -3.93
CA THR A 4 -17.23 -12.93 -3.08
C THR A 4 -16.15 -11.90 -3.45
N ILE A 5 -15.10 -12.31 -4.17
CA ILE A 5 -13.96 -11.41 -4.48
C ILE A 5 -14.26 -10.47 -5.66
N VAL A 6 -15.24 -10.79 -6.51
CA VAL A 6 -15.50 -10.08 -7.77
C VAL A 6 -16.32 -8.78 -7.60
N ARG A 7 -17.04 -8.59 -6.49
CA ARG A 7 -17.99 -7.47 -6.34
C ARG A 7 -17.42 -6.16 -5.79
N ALA A 8 -16.21 -6.16 -5.21
CA ALA A 8 -15.65 -4.94 -4.62
C ALA A 8 -15.13 -3.94 -5.69
N THR A 9 -14.75 -4.42 -6.87
CA THR A 9 -14.17 -3.61 -7.94
C THR A 9 -15.19 -2.83 -8.77
N GLU A 10 -16.47 -3.18 -8.73
CA GLU A 10 -17.54 -2.46 -9.44
C GLU A 10 -17.94 -1.12 -8.80
N LYS A 11 -17.34 -0.72 -7.67
CA LYS A 11 -17.79 0.44 -6.87
C LYS A 11 -16.77 1.57 -6.68
N LEU A 12 -15.64 1.59 -7.37
CA LEU A 12 -14.73 2.74 -7.32
C LEU A 12 -15.10 3.75 -8.39
N THR A 13 -15.53 4.94 -7.95
CA THR A 13 -15.76 6.07 -8.86
C THR A 13 -14.44 6.59 -9.43
N GLU A 14 -14.49 7.33 -10.52
CA GLU A 14 -13.28 7.97 -11.08
C GLU A 14 -12.60 8.92 -10.07
N THR A 15 -13.39 9.62 -9.25
CA THR A 15 -12.89 10.45 -8.16
C THR A 15 -12.12 9.61 -7.13
N ASP A 16 -12.65 8.46 -6.74
CA ASP A 16 -11.98 7.56 -5.79
C ASP A 16 -10.67 7.02 -6.36
N ARG A 17 -10.64 6.69 -7.65
CA ARG A 17 -9.44 6.22 -8.34
C ARG A 17 -8.33 7.27 -8.30
N ARG A 18 -8.66 8.52 -8.61
CA ARG A 18 -7.70 9.64 -8.54
C ARG A 18 -7.20 9.88 -7.12
N ARG A 19 -8.09 9.80 -6.11
CA ARG A 19 -7.70 9.91 -4.70
C ARG A 19 -6.76 8.79 -4.27
N LEU A 20 -7.02 7.54 -4.70
CA LEU A 20 -6.13 6.42 -4.39
C LEU A 20 -4.73 6.60 -5.01
N GLU A 21 -4.66 7.12 -6.24
CA GLU A 21 -3.39 7.43 -6.88
C GLU A 21 -2.64 8.58 -6.20
N SER A 22 -3.35 9.61 -5.73
CA SER A 22 -2.71 10.71 -4.98
C SER A 22 -2.26 10.30 -3.58
N PHE A 23 -2.94 9.34 -2.96
CA PHE A 23 -2.56 8.80 -1.65
C PHE A 23 -1.40 7.81 -1.73
N ALA A 24 -1.28 7.04 -2.81
CA ALA A 24 -0.23 6.02 -2.99
C ALA A 24 1.18 6.48 -2.59
N PRO A 25 1.73 7.61 -3.08
CA PRO A 25 3.08 8.05 -2.71
C PRO A 25 3.23 8.40 -1.23
N LEU A 26 2.16 8.81 -0.55
CA LEU A 26 2.18 9.12 0.89
C LEU A 26 2.48 7.88 1.75
N PHE A 27 2.24 6.70 1.18
CA PHE A 27 2.38 5.39 1.82
C PHE A 27 3.47 4.53 1.17
N ASP A 28 4.45 5.16 0.50
CA ASP A 28 5.57 4.48 -0.19
C ASP A 28 5.11 3.45 -1.23
N ILE A 29 4.08 3.81 -2.00
CA ILE A 29 3.59 3.04 -3.14
C ILE A 29 3.87 3.86 -4.40
N ASN A 30 4.74 3.34 -5.26
CA ASN A 30 5.09 3.95 -6.53
C ASN A 30 4.44 3.18 -7.69
N ILE A 31 3.90 3.91 -8.65
CA ILE A 31 3.24 3.36 -9.84
C ILE A 31 4.08 3.75 -11.04
N ASP A 32 4.52 2.76 -11.80
CA ASP A 32 5.25 2.94 -13.05
C ASP A 32 4.42 2.41 -14.22
N ARG A 33 4.10 3.32 -15.15
CA ARG A 33 3.33 3.04 -16.36
C ARG A 33 4.20 2.99 -17.61
N THR A 34 5.47 3.39 -17.54
CA THR A 34 6.38 3.44 -18.69
C THR A 34 7.17 2.14 -18.85
N ALA A 35 7.30 1.36 -17.78
CA ALA A 35 8.02 0.10 -17.76
C ALA A 35 7.29 -1.10 -18.43
N ALA A 36 6.05 -0.91 -18.89
CA ALA A 36 5.20 -2.00 -19.38
C ALA A 36 4.31 -1.55 -20.56
N PRO A 37 3.86 -2.47 -21.43
CA PRO A 37 2.85 -2.17 -22.46
C PRO A 37 1.56 -1.67 -21.81
N ASP A 38 0.75 -0.87 -22.53
CA ASP A 38 -0.47 -0.16 -22.06
C ASP A 38 -1.50 -1.00 -21.25
N THR A 39 -1.36 -2.32 -21.25
CA THR A 39 -2.21 -3.26 -20.53
C THR A 39 -1.70 -3.62 -19.13
N PHE A 40 -0.44 -3.33 -18.81
CA PHE A 40 0.20 -3.65 -17.53
C PHE A 40 0.83 -2.42 -16.89
N VAL A 41 0.95 -2.47 -15.57
CA VAL A 41 1.61 -1.44 -14.76
C VAL A 41 2.47 -2.11 -13.69
N ASP A 42 3.61 -1.51 -13.40
CA ASP A 42 4.49 -1.96 -12.33
C ASP A 42 4.17 -1.16 -11.05
N VAL A 43 3.86 -1.87 -9.97
CA VAL A 43 3.57 -1.28 -8.66
C VAL A 43 4.70 -1.66 -7.71
N ARG A 44 5.40 -0.65 -7.19
CA ARG A 44 6.49 -0.82 -6.22
C ARG A 44 5.99 -0.40 -4.84
N VAL A 45 6.10 -1.28 -3.86
CA VAL A 45 5.66 -1.04 -2.48
C VAL A 45 6.83 -1.28 -1.56
N LEU A 46 7.10 -0.33 -0.67
CA LEU A 46 8.04 -0.54 0.43
C LEU A 46 7.37 -1.35 1.55
N ASP A 47 7.91 -2.51 1.89
CA ASP A 47 7.41 -3.37 2.97
C ASP A 47 8.59 -3.97 3.75
N ARG A 48 8.51 -3.94 5.10
CA ARG A 48 9.50 -4.52 6.03
C ARG A 48 10.97 -4.38 5.62
N GLY A 49 11.40 -3.18 5.23
CA GLY A 49 12.81 -2.91 4.89
C GLY A 49 13.18 -3.05 3.42
N GLY A 50 12.27 -3.52 2.55
CA GLY A 50 12.57 -3.75 1.14
C GLY A 50 11.51 -3.24 0.17
N TRP A 51 11.94 -2.83 -1.01
CA TRP A 51 11.03 -2.53 -2.12
C TRP A 51 10.63 -3.82 -2.83
N ARG A 52 9.33 -4.11 -2.85
CA ARG A 52 8.74 -5.18 -3.67
C ARG A 52 8.10 -4.58 -4.92
N THR A 53 8.49 -5.07 -6.09
CA THR A 53 7.86 -4.72 -7.36
C THR A 53 6.89 -5.81 -7.79
N SER A 54 5.72 -5.43 -8.31
CA SER A 54 4.74 -6.36 -8.84
C SER A 54 4.16 -5.81 -10.14
N ARG A 55 4.23 -6.60 -11.22
CA ARG A 55 3.59 -6.29 -12.49
C ARG A 55 2.16 -6.80 -12.49
N ILE A 56 1.18 -5.91 -12.70
CA ILE A 56 -0.24 -6.25 -12.69
C ILE A 56 -0.97 -5.68 -13.91
N PRO A 57 -2.11 -6.27 -14.31
CA PRO A 57 -2.96 -5.66 -15.32
C PRO A 57 -3.42 -4.27 -14.87
N ALA A 58 -3.38 -3.28 -15.77
CA ALA A 58 -3.78 -1.90 -15.48
C ALA A 58 -5.21 -1.82 -14.92
N ALA A 59 -6.12 -2.69 -15.39
CA ALA A 59 -7.49 -2.80 -14.91
C ALA A 59 -7.63 -3.15 -13.41
N ARG A 60 -6.57 -3.69 -12.78
CA ARG A 60 -6.55 -4.06 -11.35
C ARG A 60 -5.79 -3.05 -10.49
N LEU A 61 -5.26 -1.97 -11.07
CA LEU A 61 -4.42 -0.99 -10.37
C LEU A 61 -5.12 -0.42 -9.14
N HIS A 62 -6.30 0.17 -9.29
CA HIS A 62 -6.97 0.85 -8.18
C HIS A 62 -7.38 -0.10 -7.06
N THR A 63 -7.74 -1.34 -7.39
CA THR A 63 -8.01 -2.39 -6.40
C THR A 63 -6.75 -2.75 -5.62
N ARG A 64 -5.61 -2.85 -6.31
CA ARG A 64 -4.31 -3.09 -5.69
C ARG A 64 -3.92 -1.94 -4.78
N LEU A 65 -4.05 -0.69 -5.25
CA LEU A 65 -3.77 0.51 -4.45
C LEU A 65 -4.63 0.57 -3.21
N LEU A 66 -5.94 0.34 -3.34
CA LEU A 66 -6.85 0.31 -2.21
C LEU A 66 -6.41 -0.70 -1.15
N ALA A 67 -6.08 -1.93 -1.57
CA ALA A 67 -5.64 -2.97 -0.65
C ALA A 67 -4.33 -2.60 0.08
N GLU A 68 -3.34 -2.08 -0.65
CA GLU A 68 -2.05 -1.67 -0.08
C GLU A 68 -2.19 -0.49 0.88
N ILE A 69 -2.99 0.53 0.52
CA ILE A 69 -3.25 1.67 1.39
C ILE A 69 -3.99 1.20 2.65
N CYS A 70 -5.08 0.43 2.51
CA CYS A 70 -5.82 -0.12 3.66
C CYS A 70 -4.92 -0.92 4.61
N ALA A 71 -4.00 -1.72 4.06
CA ALA A 71 -3.05 -2.49 4.86
C ALA A 71 -2.09 -1.59 5.64
N LYS A 72 -1.57 -0.54 5.00
CA LYS A 72 -0.65 0.41 5.63
C LYS A 72 -1.34 1.31 6.65
N THR A 73 -2.62 1.60 6.50
CA THR A 73 -3.38 2.46 7.42
C THR A 73 -4.09 1.70 8.54
N LEU A 74 -4.00 0.36 8.58
CA LEU A 74 -4.72 -0.52 9.51
C LEU A 74 -4.58 -0.11 10.99
N ARG A 75 -3.44 0.45 11.39
CA ARG A 75 -3.19 0.88 12.77
C ARG A 75 -3.97 2.15 13.18
N TRP A 76 -4.31 3.01 12.22
CA TRP A 76 -4.90 4.33 12.49
C TRP A 76 -6.33 4.48 11.97
N VAL A 77 -6.77 3.57 11.11
CA VAL A 77 -8.13 3.54 10.57
C VAL A 77 -8.81 2.28 11.06
N TYR A 78 -9.95 2.46 11.73
CA TYR A 78 -10.79 1.33 12.12
C TYR A 78 -11.52 0.80 10.89
N TYR A 79 -11.24 -0.45 10.54
CA TYR A 79 -11.92 -1.19 9.47
C TYR A 79 -12.89 -2.20 10.10
N PRO A 80 -14.21 -1.95 10.06
CA PRO A 80 -15.19 -2.86 10.64
C PRO A 80 -15.13 -4.23 9.96
N VAL A 81 -15.14 -5.31 10.76
CA VAL A 81 -15.19 -6.67 10.22
C VAL A 81 -16.47 -6.86 9.40
N GLY A 82 -16.33 -7.44 8.21
CA GLY A 82 -17.45 -7.67 7.29
C GLY A 82 -17.81 -6.45 6.43
N GLN A 83 -17.13 -5.31 6.57
CA GLN A 83 -17.29 -4.16 5.68
C GLN A 83 -16.13 -4.02 4.69
N PRO A 84 -16.38 -3.55 3.46
CA PRO A 84 -15.30 -3.25 2.52
C PRO A 84 -14.39 -2.15 3.07
N CYS A 85 -13.07 -2.35 3.01
CA CYS A 85 -12.11 -1.35 3.51
C CYS A 85 -12.22 0.00 2.76
N GLN A 86 -12.69 -0.06 1.50
CA GLN A 86 -13.07 1.10 0.69
C GLN A 86 -13.94 2.09 1.48
N GLU A 87 -14.97 1.60 2.17
CA GLU A 87 -15.94 2.46 2.82
C GLU A 87 -15.31 3.24 3.98
N ALA A 88 -14.42 2.60 4.74
CA ALA A 88 -13.77 3.25 5.86
C ALA A 88 -12.70 4.24 5.38
N LEU A 89 -11.88 3.86 4.38
CA LEU A 89 -10.79 4.70 3.88
C LEU A 89 -11.31 5.92 3.11
N LEU A 90 -12.24 5.73 2.16
CA LEU A 90 -12.66 6.80 1.25
C LEU A 90 -13.63 7.81 1.90
N LYS A 91 -14.27 7.44 3.03
CA LYS A 91 -15.06 8.38 3.85
C LYS A 91 -14.18 9.35 4.66
N LEU A 92 -12.87 9.12 4.76
CA LEU A 92 -11.96 10.05 5.40
C LEU A 92 -11.75 11.29 4.52
N THR A 93 -11.54 12.44 5.14
CA THR A 93 -11.12 13.64 4.43
C THR A 93 -9.65 13.53 4.03
N ASP A 94 -9.24 14.26 3.00
CA ASP A 94 -7.86 14.23 2.50
C ASP A 94 -6.88 14.73 3.58
N GLU A 95 -7.27 15.69 4.42
CA GLU A 95 -6.46 16.15 5.55
C GLU A 95 -6.25 15.03 6.58
N ARG A 96 -7.28 14.22 6.83
CA ARG A 96 -7.16 13.09 7.75
C ARG A 96 -6.22 12.02 7.21
N VAL A 97 -6.31 11.70 5.92
CA VAL A 97 -5.38 10.77 5.25
C VAL A 97 -3.94 11.29 5.31
N THR A 98 -3.75 12.58 5.06
CA THR A 98 -2.43 13.24 5.16
C THR A 98 -1.85 13.17 6.58
N ARG A 99 -2.67 13.37 7.61
CA ARG A 99 -2.19 13.19 9.01
C ARG A 99 -1.78 11.75 9.27
N ILE A 100 -2.56 10.78 8.78
CA ILE A 100 -2.23 9.36 8.92
C ILE A 100 -0.93 9.03 8.21
N SER A 101 -0.66 9.61 7.03
CA SER A 101 0.62 9.37 6.35
C SER A 101 1.82 9.89 7.15
N VAL A 102 1.70 11.02 7.85
CA VAL A 102 2.75 11.50 8.75
C VAL A 102 3.02 10.49 9.87
N LEU A 103 1.98 9.95 10.50
CA LEU A 103 2.12 8.92 11.54
C LEU A 103 2.74 7.63 11.00
N TYR A 104 2.35 7.25 9.77
CA TYR A 104 2.94 6.13 9.06
C TYR A 104 4.44 6.32 8.82
N GLN A 105 4.86 7.50 8.36
CA GLN A 105 6.27 7.80 8.13
C GLN A 105 7.08 7.75 9.44
N GLN A 106 6.54 8.30 10.54
CA GLN A 106 7.17 8.24 11.86
C GLN A 106 7.36 6.79 12.35
N GLN A 107 6.33 5.94 12.22
CA GLN A 107 6.44 4.53 12.59
C GLN A 107 7.43 3.79 11.68
N LYS A 108 7.43 4.08 10.39
CA LYS A 108 8.32 3.45 9.42
C LYS A 108 9.79 3.69 9.78
N THR A 109 10.17 4.92 10.09
CA THR A 109 11.55 5.25 10.49
C THR A 109 12.00 4.38 11.65
N VAL A 110 11.18 4.28 12.71
CA VAL A 110 11.48 3.43 13.87
C VAL A 110 11.68 1.97 13.48
N LEU A 111 10.85 1.43 12.57
CA LEU A 111 10.97 0.03 12.14
C LEU A 111 12.20 -0.23 11.26
N LEU A 112 12.58 0.73 10.41
CA LEU A 112 13.75 0.61 9.55
C LEU A 112 15.05 0.77 10.33
N ASP A 113 15.10 1.69 11.29
CA ASP A 113 16.27 1.89 12.15
C ASP A 113 16.58 0.62 12.97
N LEU A 114 15.55 -0.03 13.51
CA LEU A 114 15.72 -1.31 14.23
C LEU A 114 16.21 -2.47 13.35
N SER A 115 15.99 -2.39 12.03
CA SER A 115 16.48 -3.41 11.09
C SER A 115 17.92 -3.20 10.62
N ALA A 116 18.49 -2.00 10.84
CA ALA A 116 19.88 -1.72 10.49
C ALA A 116 20.89 -2.32 11.47
N ASP A 117 20.48 -2.54 12.73
CA ASP A 117 21.36 -3.01 13.81
C ASP A 117 21.51 -4.56 13.89
N THR A 118 20.86 -5.32 12.99
CA THR A 118 20.84 -6.80 13.06
C THR A 118 21.74 -7.51 12.05
N ASP A 119 22.53 -6.78 11.26
CA ASP A 119 23.34 -7.35 10.17
C ASP A 119 24.87 -7.31 10.41
N ASP A 120 25.30 -7.24 11.68
CA ASP A 120 26.71 -7.39 12.09
C ASP A 120 26.87 -8.60 13.03
N SER A 121 26.70 -9.81 12.49
CA SER A 121 27.35 -11.00 13.07
C SER A 121 28.66 -11.24 12.31
N PRO A 122 29.83 -10.99 12.93
CA PRO A 122 31.09 -11.34 12.31
C PRO A 122 31.13 -12.85 12.14
N ALA A 123 31.38 -13.30 10.91
CA ALA A 123 31.75 -14.67 10.60
C ALA A 123 33.11 -14.99 11.25
N LEU A 124 33.09 -15.22 12.56
CA LEU A 124 34.15 -15.89 13.30
C LEU A 124 33.74 -17.35 13.38
N LEU A 125 34.33 -18.17 12.50
CA LEU A 125 34.87 -19.51 12.76
C LEU A 125 35.01 -20.28 11.44
N ALA A 126 36.21 -20.24 10.87
CA ALA A 126 36.80 -21.41 10.23
C ALA A 126 38.30 -21.37 10.49
N ALA A 127 38.76 -22.39 11.20
CA ALA A 127 40.12 -22.65 11.64
C ALA A 127 41.05 -23.00 10.48
#